data_AF-A0A7X6PC42-F1
#
_entry.id   AF-A0A7X6PC42-F1
#
_cell.length_a   1.000
_cell.length_b   1.000
_cell.length_c   1.000
_cell.angle_alpha   90.00
_cell.angle_beta   90.00
_cell.angle_gamma   90.00
#
_symmetry.space_group_name_H-M   'P 1'
#
loop_
_entity.id
_entity.type
_entity.pdbx_description
1 polymer ?
#
loop_
_entity_poly.entity_id
_entity_poly.type
_entity_poly.pdbx_seq_one_letter_code
_entity_poly.pdbx_strand_id
1 'polypeptide(L)'
;AIGILIAIWLFVRKEKKDYAWALDRIAIVVALAGFFIRIGNLMNSEIYGVETTLPWGFVFLRNGENAPKHPTQIYEALAYLLIFILLYRLYWRKKGQHFQGTLISLAMILIFTARFFLEFLKEDQVDFEQGMALNMGQILSIPFVIAGSVWLWHSLKNKKTAAIKRKK
;
A
#
# COMPACT_ATOMS: atom_id res chain seq x y z
N ALA A 1 0.66 -13.58 2.09
CA ALA A 1 1.58 -12.89 1.14
C ALA A 1 2.53 -13.83 0.41
N ILE A 2 3.15 -14.82 1.09
CA ILE A 2 4.19 -15.70 0.52
C ILE A 2 3.76 -16.39 -0.78
N GLY A 3 2.53 -16.94 -0.84
CA GLY A 3 2.01 -17.59 -2.05
C GLY A 3 2.00 -16.69 -3.29
N ILE A 4 1.68 -15.41 -3.14
CA ILE A 4 1.72 -14.43 -4.24
C ILE A 4 3.15 -14.24 -4.73
N LEU A 5 4.12 -14.07 -3.81
CA LEU A 5 5.52 -13.90 -4.17
C LEU A 5 6.09 -15.11 -4.92
N ILE A 6 5.73 -16.32 -4.49
CA ILE A 6 6.10 -17.57 -5.15
C ILE A 6 5.42 -17.68 -6.53
N ALA A 7 4.14 -17.36 -6.65
CA ALA A 7 3.42 -17.40 -7.92
C ALA A 7 4.04 -16.45 -8.95
N ILE A 8 4.40 -15.23 -8.54
CA ILE A 8 5.12 -14.27 -9.39
C ILE A 8 6.48 -14.84 -9.81
N TRP A 9 7.18 -15.50 -8.89
CA TRP A 9 8.50 -16.06 -9.16
C TRP A 9 8.43 -17.21 -10.18
N LEU A 10 7.45 -18.09 -10.04
CA LEU A 10 7.16 -19.15 -11.01
C LEU A 10 6.80 -18.55 -12.38
N PHE A 11 5.96 -17.52 -12.40
CA PHE A 11 5.56 -16.81 -13.62
C PHE A 11 6.76 -16.20 -14.35
N VAL A 12 7.60 -15.43 -13.66
CA VAL A 12 8.74 -14.76 -14.34
C VAL A 12 9.80 -15.75 -14.83
N ARG A 13 9.96 -16.89 -14.16
CA ARG A 13 10.83 -17.98 -14.61
C ARG A 13 10.33 -18.58 -15.93
N LYS A 14 9.02 -18.84 -16.03
CA LYS A 14 8.39 -19.34 -17.26
C LYS A 14 8.52 -18.33 -18.41
N GLU A 15 8.27 -17.05 -18.12
CA GLU A 15 8.25 -15.98 -19.12
C GLU A 15 9.62 -15.35 -19.42
N LYS A 16 10.69 -15.84 -18.76
CA LYS A 16 12.07 -15.31 -18.87
C LYS A 16 12.11 -13.79 -18.67
N LYS A 17 11.38 -13.30 -17.67
CA LYS A 17 11.35 -11.89 -17.26
C LYS A 17 12.07 -11.70 -15.94
N ASP A 18 12.45 -10.47 -15.66
CA ASP A 18 13.01 -10.11 -14.36
C ASP A 18 11.90 -10.07 -13.29
N TYR A 19 12.22 -10.50 -12.06
CA TYR A 19 11.27 -10.49 -10.96
C TYR A 19 10.79 -9.07 -10.61
N ALA A 20 11.72 -8.11 -10.54
CA ALA A 20 11.41 -6.70 -10.28
C ALA A 20 10.48 -6.10 -11.36
N TRP A 21 10.62 -6.52 -12.62
CA TRP A 21 9.75 -6.09 -13.71
C TRP A 21 8.28 -6.50 -13.50
N ALA A 22 8.05 -7.69 -12.93
CA ALA A 22 6.69 -8.16 -12.62
C ALA A 22 6.15 -7.44 -11.38
N LEU A 23 6.96 -7.28 -10.34
CA LEU A 23 6.57 -6.57 -9.13
C LEU A 23 6.15 -5.12 -9.38
N ASP A 24 6.85 -4.40 -10.26
CA ASP A 24 6.47 -3.03 -10.62
C ASP A 24 5.05 -2.92 -11.18
N ARG A 25 4.59 -3.92 -11.94
CA ARG A 25 3.23 -3.95 -12.51
C ARG A 25 2.20 -4.32 -11.47
N ILE A 26 2.54 -5.28 -10.61
CA ILE A 26 1.67 -5.75 -9.54
C ILE A 26 1.48 -4.65 -8.49
N ALA A 27 2.53 -3.87 -8.20
CA ALA A 27 2.47 -2.74 -7.27
C ALA A 27 1.34 -1.74 -7.60
N ILE A 28 1.13 -1.45 -8.88
CA ILE A 28 0.05 -0.57 -9.35
C ILE A 28 -1.31 -1.16 -8.94
N VAL A 29 -1.54 -2.44 -9.26
CA VAL A 29 -2.81 -3.11 -8.99
C VAL A 29 -3.02 -3.32 -7.48
N VAL A 30 -1.95 -3.57 -6.73
CA VAL A 30 -2.00 -3.69 -5.26
C VAL A 30 -2.48 -2.40 -4.61
N ALA A 31 -2.03 -1.23 -5.08
CA ALA A 31 -2.53 0.05 -4.57
C ALA A 31 -4.05 0.21 -4.81
N LEU A 32 -4.52 -0.16 -6.00
CA LEU A 32 -5.95 -0.12 -6.32
C LEU A 32 -6.77 -1.15 -5.51
N ALA A 33 -6.25 -2.36 -5.34
CA ALA A 33 -6.84 -3.36 -4.46
C ALA A 33 -6.91 -2.86 -3.01
N GLY A 34 -5.86 -2.17 -2.53
CA GLY A 34 -5.84 -1.52 -1.22
C GLY A 34 -6.99 -0.52 -1.05
N PHE A 35 -7.26 0.31 -2.06
CA PHE A 35 -8.43 1.20 -2.07
C PHE A 35 -9.73 0.41 -1.87
N PHE A 36 -9.99 -0.61 -2.70
CA PHE A 36 -11.23 -1.39 -2.60
C PHE A 36 -11.37 -2.15 -1.28
N ILE A 37 -10.27 -2.67 -0.73
CA ILE A 37 -10.27 -3.30 0.60
C ILE A 37 -10.77 -2.30 1.65
N ARG A 38 -10.28 -1.06 1.64
CA ARG A 38 -10.68 -0.04 2.61
C ARG A 38 -12.12 0.41 2.43
N ILE A 39 -12.61 0.48 1.20
CA ILE A 39 -14.04 0.71 0.94
C ILE A 39 -14.88 -0.47 1.48
N GLY A 40 -14.41 -1.71 1.34
CA GLY A 40 -15.05 -2.87 1.96
C GLY A 40 -15.09 -2.79 3.49
N ASN A 41 -13.99 -2.42 4.14
CA ASN A 41 -13.95 -2.22 5.58
C ASN A 41 -14.91 -1.13 6.06
N LEU A 42 -15.04 -0.03 5.29
CA LEU A 42 -16.03 1.02 5.56
C LEU A 42 -17.47 0.46 5.52
N MET A 43 -17.81 -0.33 4.50
CA MET A 43 -19.14 -0.95 4.38
C MET A 43 -19.44 -1.95 5.51
N ASN A 44 -18.41 -2.60 6.04
CA ASN A 44 -18.53 -3.55 7.14
C ASN A 44 -18.50 -2.89 8.53
N SER A 45 -18.23 -1.58 8.61
CA SER A 45 -17.97 -0.87 9.87
C SER A 45 -16.79 -1.44 10.66
N GLU A 46 -15.66 -1.67 10.01
CA GLU A 46 -14.46 -2.29 10.62
C GLU A 46 -13.23 -1.40 10.47
N ILE A 47 -12.32 -1.43 11.45
CA ILE A 47 -10.99 -0.76 11.38
C ILE A 47 -11.13 0.76 11.22
N TYR A 48 -12.01 1.39 11.99
CA TYR A 48 -12.14 2.85 12.07
C TYR A 48 -11.25 3.42 13.18
N GLY A 49 -11.27 4.74 13.32
CA GLY A 49 -10.45 5.46 14.27
C GLY A 49 -11.10 5.76 15.60
N VAL A 50 -10.35 6.46 16.46
CA VAL A 50 -10.84 6.93 17.76
C VAL A 50 -12.00 7.91 17.59
N GLU A 51 -12.70 8.18 18.68
CA GLU A 51 -13.77 9.18 18.75
C GLU A 51 -13.28 10.56 18.33
N THR A 52 -14.13 11.28 17.60
CA THR A 52 -13.79 12.58 17.02
C THR A 52 -14.96 13.55 17.05
N THR A 53 -14.67 14.83 17.26
CA THR A 53 -15.67 15.91 17.22
C THR A 53 -15.68 16.66 15.89
N LEU A 54 -14.89 16.18 14.91
CA LEU A 54 -14.78 16.81 13.60
C LEU A 54 -16.08 16.67 12.78
N PRO A 55 -16.41 17.65 11.91
CA PRO A 55 -17.70 17.68 11.22
C PRO A 55 -17.90 16.57 10.18
N TRP A 56 -16.85 15.82 9.84
CA TRP A 56 -16.90 14.64 8.97
C TRP A 56 -16.75 13.32 9.75
N GLY A 57 -16.90 13.36 11.08
CA GLY A 57 -16.96 12.15 11.91
C GLY A 57 -18.07 11.21 11.43
N PHE A 58 -17.79 9.92 11.44
CA PHE A 58 -18.69 8.89 10.93
C PHE A 58 -19.17 8.01 12.08
N VAL A 59 -20.49 7.82 12.20
CA VAL A 59 -21.07 6.94 13.22
C VAL A 59 -21.24 5.53 12.65
N PHE A 60 -20.49 4.58 13.20
CA PHE A 60 -20.44 3.20 12.72
C PHE A 60 -21.53 2.33 13.36
N LEU A 61 -22.80 2.63 13.05
CA LEU A 61 -23.99 2.01 13.67
C LEU A 61 -24.01 0.47 13.64
N ARG A 62 -23.51 -0.14 12.57
CA ARG A 62 -23.43 -1.61 12.43
C ARG A 62 -22.53 -2.25 13.50
N ASN A 63 -21.54 -1.52 14.00
CA ASN A 63 -20.68 -1.98 15.08
C ASN A 63 -21.19 -1.56 16.48
N GLY A 64 -22.39 -0.98 16.58
CA GLY A 64 -22.98 -0.52 17.84
C GLY A 64 -22.43 0.81 18.36
N GLU A 65 -21.65 1.52 17.56
CA GLU A 65 -21.10 2.83 17.92
C GLU A 65 -22.19 3.90 17.96
N ASN A 66 -22.19 4.70 19.03
CA ASN A 66 -23.10 5.84 19.21
C ASN A 66 -22.40 7.19 19.08
N ALA A 67 -21.06 7.19 19.10
CA ALA A 67 -20.25 8.39 18.96
C ALA A 67 -19.60 8.45 17.56
N PRO A 68 -19.42 9.66 17.00
CA PRO A 68 -18.69 9.84 15.75
C PRO A 68 -17.22 9.44 15.91
N LYS A 69 -16.73 8.62 14.98
CA LYS A 69 -15.33 8.15 14.92
C LYS A 69 -14.63 8.72 13.70
N HIS A 70 -13.29 8.76 13.71
CA HIS A 70 -12.53 9.05 12.50
C HIS A 70 -12.77 7.94 11.45
N PRO A 71 -13.29 8.23 10.24
CA PRO A 71 -13.41 7.22 9.17
C PRO A 71 -12.04 6.97 8.52
N THR A 72 -11.11 6.37 9.26
CA THR A 72 -9.73 6.12 8.82
C THR A 72 -9.66 5.25 7.57
N GLN A 73 -10.68 4.43 7.30
CA GLN A 73 -10.81 3.68 6.06
C GLN A 73 -10.96 4.60 4.84
N ILE A 74 -11.69 5.71 4.96
CA ILE A 74 -11.80 6.70 3.89
C ILE A 74 -10.44 7.37 3.66
N TYR A 75 -9.73 7.72 4.74
CA TYR A 75 -8.40 8.33 4.64
C TYR A 75 -7.40 7.39 3.96
N GLU A 76 -7.37 6.12 4.37
CA GLU A 76 -6.53 5.09 3.75
C GLU A 76 -6.93 4.83 2.30
N ALA A 77 -8.23 4.73 2.01
CA ALA A 77 -8.74 4.54 0.66
C ALA A 77 -8.26 5.67 -0.26
N LEU A 78 -8.45 6.93 0.14
CA LEU A 78 -8.00 8.08 -0.63
C LEU A 78 -6.48 8.08 -0.83
N ALA A 79 -5.70 7.77 0.21
CA ALA A 79 -4.25 7.64 0.09
C ALA A 79 -3.86 6.58 -0.93
N TYR A 80 -4.46 5.38 -0.87
CA TYR A 80 -4.16 4.28 -1.78
C TYR A 80 -4.61 4.56 -3.22
N LEU A 81 -5.73 5.26 -3.41
CA LEU A 81 -6.20 5.71 -4.72
C LEU A 81 -5.24 6.74 -5.34
N LEU A 82 -4.77 7.72 -4.55
CA LEU A 82 -3.79 8.70 -5.02
C LEU A 82 -2.45 8.03 -5.37
N ILE A 83 -2.01 7.06 -4.58
CA ILE A 83 -0.81 6.26 -4.88
C ILE A 83 -1.01 5.47 -6.18
N PHE A 84 -2.17 4.81 -6.36
CA PHE A 84 -2.49 4.14 -7.62
C PHE A 84 -2.39 5.09 -8.82
N ILE A 85 -3.03 6.26 -8.75
CA ILE A 85 -3.01 7.27 -9.81
C ILE A 85 -1.57 7.71 -10.11
N LEU A 86 -0.77 7.95 -9.07
CA LEU A 86 0.64 8.32 -9.21
C LEU A 86 1.44 7.23 -9.93
N LEU A 87 1.38 5.98 -9.45
CA LEU A 87 2.13 4.86 -10.01
C LEU A 87 1.69 4.56 -11.44
N TYR A 88 0.38 4.58 -11.70
CA TYR A 88 -0.20 4.40 -13.03
C TYR A 88 0.26 5.49 -13.99
N ARG A 89 0.26 6.76 -13.55
CA ARG A 89 0.77 7.89 -14.35
C ARG A 89 2.26 7.75 -14.63
N LEU A 90 3.08 7.37 -13.65
CA LEU A 90 4.51 7.14 -13.85
C LEU A 90 4.78 6.02 -14.85
N TYR A 91 4.03 4.93 -14.76
CA TYR A 91 4.09 3.82 -15.70
C TYR A 91 3.80 4.27 -17.14
N TRP A 92 2.68 4.99 -17.35
CA TRP A 92 2.26 5.40 -18.68
C TRP A 92 3.07 6.55 -19.28
N ARG A 93 3.53 7.51 -18.48
CA ARG A 93 4.42 8.59 -18.95
C ARG A 93 5.72 8.05 -19.55
N LYS A 94 6.21 6.91 -19.05
CA LYS A 94 7.40 6.25 -19.57
C LYS A 94 7.06 5.10 -20.54
N LYS A 95 5.80 4.93 -20.94
CA LYS A 95 5.33 3.82 -21.79
C LYS A 95 5.83 2.44 -21.29
N GLY A 96 5.87 2.27 -19.96
CA GLY A 96 6.39 1.07 -19.31
C GLY A 96 7.92 0.93 -19.26
N GLN A 97 8.70 1.88 -19.80
CA GLN A 97 10.17 1.92 -19.78
C GLN A 97 10.73 2.69 -18.58
N HIS A 98 10.24 2.38 -17.37
CA HIS A 98 10.83 2.87 -16.12
C HIS A 98 12.00 1.97 -15.68
N PHE A 99 12.76 2.38 -14.67
CA PHE A 99 13.78 1.51 -14.08
C PHE A 99 13.13 0.43 -13.22
N GLN A 100 13.57 -0.82 -13.39
CA GLN A 100 13.02 -1.97 -12.68
C GLN A 100 13.18 -1.81 -11.18
N GLY A 101 12.11 -2.06 -10.44
CA GLY A 101 12.02 -1.89 -8.99
C GLY A 101 11.49 -0.52 -8.56
N THR A 102 11.44 0.48 -9.44
CA THR A 102 11.04 1.84 -9.05
C THR A 102 9.59 1.90 -8.55
N LEU A 103 8.65 1.24 -9.22
CA LEU A 103 7.22 1.37 -8.88
C LEU A 103 6.88 0.57 -7.62
N ILE A 104 7.44 -0.64 -7.45
CA ILE A 104 7.27 -1.40 -6.21
C ILE A 104 7.90 -0.68 -5.01
N SER A 105 9.08 -0.09 -5.19
CA SER A 105 9.71 0.70 -4.12
C SER A 105 8.87 1.91 -3.72
N LEU A 106 8.35 2.67 -4.69
CA LEU A 106 7.46 3.79 -4.41
C LEU A 106 6.16 3.33 -3.74
N ALA A 107 5.58 2.21 -4.17
CA ALA A 107 4.40 1.66 -3.52
C ALA A 107 4.69 1.30 -2.05
N MET A 108 5.81 0.62 -1.76
CA MET A 108 6.21 0.29 -0.39
C MET A 108 6.41 1.56 0.45
N ILE A 109 7.15 2.54 -0.04
CA ILE A 109 7.39 3.77 0.72
C ILE A 109 6.07 4.49 0.99
N LEU A 110 5.26 4.74 -0.04
CA LEU A 110 4.08 5.59 0.08
C LEU A 110 2.95 4.92 0.86
N ILE A 111 2.67 3.64 0.61
CA ILE A 111 1.59 2.89 1.29
C ILE A 111 1.91 2.77 2.77
N PHE A 112 3.13 2.34 3.12
CA PHE A 112 3.49 2.10 4.51
C PHE A 112 3.77 3.39 5.28
N THR A 113 4.19 4.47 4.62
CA THR A 113 4.24 5.80 5.25
C THR A 113 2.83 6.31 5.56
N ALA A 114 1.90 6.23 4.60
CA ALA A 114 0.50 6.62 4.85
C ALA A 114 -0.11 5.79 5.98
N ARG A 115 0.12 4.47 5.98
CA ARG A 115 -0.30 3.57 7.05
C ARG A 115 0.26 3.99 8.39
N PHE A 116 1.57 4.23 8.50
CA PHE A 116 2.23 4.60 9.75
C PHE A 116 1.58 5.82 10.41
N PHE A 117 1.27 6.86 9.63
CA PHE A 117 0.64 8.07 10.15
C PHE A 117 -0.85 7.90 10.45
N LEU A 118 -1.60 7.18 9.60
CA LEU A 118 -3.02 6.96 9.83
C LEU A 118 -3.31 6.05 11.02
N GLU A 119 -2.37 5.19 11.38
CA GLU A 119 -2.52 4.30 12.52
C GLU A 119 -2.53 5.05 13.87
N PHE A 120 -2.01 6.29 13.95
CA PHE A 120 -2.15 7.14 15.15
C PHE A 120 -3.60 7.59 15.42
N LEU A 121 -4.45 7.56 14.38
CA LEU A 121 -5.86 7.91 14.50
C LEU A 121 -6.71 6.67 14.78
N LYS A 122 -6.13 5.46 14.78
CA LYS A 122 -6.85 4.21 14.93
C LYS A 122 -7.02 3.81 16.39
N GLU A 123 -8.12 3.10 16.64
CA GLU A 123 -8.26 2.34 17.87
C GLU A 123 -7.37 1.10 17.82
N ASP A 124 -6.88 0.68 18.99
CA ASP A 124 -6.13 -0.55 19.14
C ASP A 124 -7.03 -1.73 18.74
N GLN A 125 -6.53 -2.58 17.84
CA GLN A 125 -7.32 -3.71 17.31
C GLN A 125 -7.21 -4.94 18.20
N VAL A 126 -6.17 -5.00 19.04
CA VAL A 126 -5.87 -6.12 19.93
C VAL A 126 -5.45 -5.59 21.28
N ASP A 127 -5.93 -6.20 22.37
CA ASP A 127 -5.66 -5.73 23.74
C ASP A 127 -4.16 -5.63 24.09
N PHE A 128 -3.32 -6.44 23.44
CA PHE A 128 -1.85 -6.36 23.62
C PHE A 128 -1.22 -5.07 23.07
N GLU A 129 -1.90 -4.38 22.15
CA GLU A 129 -1.41 -3.10 21.62
C GLU A 129 -1.54 -1.97 22.66
N GLN A 130 -2.37 -2.16 23.69
CA GLN A 130 -2.58 -1.17 24.75
C GLN A 130 -1.28 -0.91 25.51
N GLY A 131 -0.82 0.35 25.51
CA GLY A 131 0.40 0.77 26.18
C GLY A 131 1.69 0.59 25.36
N MET A 132 1.61 0.10 24.13
CA MET A 132 2.75 0.12 23.22
C MET A 132 3.03 1.55 22.72
N ALA A 133 4.31 1.94 22.67
CA ALA A 133 4.70 3.25 22.13
C ALA A 133 4.38 3.41 20.63
N LEU A 134 4.41 2.30 19.90
CA LEU A 134 3.97 2.18 18.52
C LEU A 134 3.19 0.88 18.39
N ASN A 135 2.01 0.92 17.78
CA ASN A 135 1.21 -0.28 17.57
C ASN A 135 1.82 -1.20 16.50
N MET A 136 1.26 -2.40 16.34
CA MET A 136 1.82 -3.38 15.40
C MET A 136 1.75 -2.87 13.95
N GLY A 137 0.72 -2.11 13.59
CA GLY A 137 0.60 -1.49 12.29
C GLY A 137 1.77 -0.57 11.94
N GLN A 138 2.25 0.20 12.91
CA GLN A 138 3.40 1.10 12.78
C GLN A 138 4.72 0.36 12.75
N ILE A 139 4.93 -0.58 13.68
CA ILE A 139 6.15 -1.41 13.74
C ILE A 139 6.34 -2.15 12.43
N LEU A 140 5.26 -2.75 11.90
CA LEU A 140 5.31 -3.46 10.63
C LEU A 140 5.53 -2.53 9.44
N SER A 141 5.20 -1.24 9.52
CA SER A 141 5.38 -0.29 8.40
C SER A 141 6.84 0.12 8.19
N ILE A 142 7.60 0.29 9.28
CA ILE A 142 9.00 0.72 9.27
C ILE A 142 9.89 -0.14 8.34
N PRO A 143 9.93 -1.49 8.45
CA PRO A 143 10.81 -2.30 7.61
C PRO A 143 10.46 -2.19 6.12
N PHE A 144 9.18 -2.01 5.75
CA PHE A 144 8.80 -1.84 4.34
C PHE A 144 9.22 -0.47 3.80
N VAL A 145 9.12 0.60 4.60
CA VAL A 145 9.62 1.93 4.20
C VAL A 145 11.13 1.89 3.97
N ILE A 146 11.88 1.25 4.87
CA ILE A 146 13.33 1.08 4.74
C ILE A 146 13.67 0.24 3.51
N ALA A 147 13.07 -0.94 3.36
CA ALA A 147 13.32 -1.82 2.23
C ALA A 147 12.96 -1.16 0.88
N GLY A 148 11.84 -0.43 0.83
CA GLY A 148 11.43 0.34 -0.33
C GLY A 148 12.46 1.43 -0.68
N SER A 149 12.97 2.16 0.32
CA SER A 149 13.96 3.22 0.14
C SER A 149 15.30 2.69 -0.37
N VAL A 150 15.80 1.61 0.22
CA VAL A 150 17.04 0.94 -0.21
C VAL A 150 16.90 0.42 -1.64
N TRP A 151 15.78 -0.21 -1.97
CA TRP A 151 15.55 -0.74 -3.30
C TRP A 151 15.37 0.39 -4.34
N LEU A 152 14.72 1.50 -3.98
CA LEU A 152 14.62 2.67 -4.86
C LEU A 152 16.01 3.20 -5.21
N TRP A 153 16.86 3.40 -4.19
CA TRP A 153 18.23 3.86 -4.39
C TRP A 153 19.02 2.92 -5.32
N HIS A 154 18.91 1.60 -5.10
CA HIS A 154 19.56 0.60 -5.96
C HIS A 154 19.03 0.63 -7.41
N SER A 155 17.72 0.75 -7.59
CA SER A 155 17.06 0.85 -8.90
C SER A 155 17.56 2.07 -9.69
N LEU A 156 17.64 3.22 -9.03
CA LEU A 156 18.10 4.48 -9.62
C LEU A 156 19.60 4.46 -9.95
N LYS A 157 20.41 3.72 -9.19
CA LYS A 157 21.85 3.53 -9.46
C LYS A 157 22.09 2.60 -10.65
N ASN A 158 21.40 1.47 -10.70
CA ASN A 158 21.60 0.46 -11.75
C ASN A 158 20.96 0.84 -13.09
N LYS A 159 19.90 1.65 -13.07
CA LYS A 159 19.17 2.14 -14.27
C LYS A 159 18.74 1.02 -15.23
N LYS A 160 18.54 -0.19 -14.72
CA LYS A 160 18.08 -1.33 -15.52
C LYS A 160 16.66 -1.06 -16.00
N THR A 161 16.48 -0.87 -17.31
CA THR A 161 15.20 -0.47 -17.88
C THR A 161 14.23 -1.65 -17.98
N ALA A 162 12.97 -1.42 -17.62
CA ALA A 162 11.86 -2.37 -17.75
C ALA A 162 11.37 -2.50 -19.22
N ALA A 163 12.29 -2.69 -20.17
CA ALA A 163 11.95 -2.76 -21.58
C ALA A 163 11.22 -4.07 -21.92
N ILE A 164 10.09 -3.97 -22.62
CA ILE A 164 9.48 -5.12 -23.28
C ILE A 164 10.27 -5.33 -24.57
N LYS A 165 11.13 -6.35 -24.63
CA LYS A 165 11.65 -6.85 -25.91
C LYS A 165 10.43 -7.33 -26.71
N ARG A 166 9.90 -6.50 -27.62
CA ARG A 166 8.97 -6.98 -28.65
C ARG A 166 9.76 -8.01 -29.46
N LYS A 167 9.36 -9.28 -29.41
CA LYS A 167 9.82 -10.24 -30.42
C LYS A 167 9.38 -9.63 -31.77
N LYS A 168 10.36 -9.35 -32.64
CA LYS A 168 10.08 -9.18 -34.06
C LYS A 168 9.57 -10.51 -34.60
#